data_AF-A0A8H7GXE6-F1
#
_entry.id   AF-A0A8H7GXE6-F1
#
_cell.length_a   1.000
_cell.length_b   1.000
_cell.length_c   1.000
_cell.angle_alpha   90.00
_cell.angle_beta   90.00
_cell.angle_gamma   90.00
#
_symmetry.space_group_name_H-M   'P 1'
#
loop_
_entity.id
_entity.type
_entity.pdbx_description
1 polymer ?
#
loop_
_entity_poly.entity_id
_entity_poly.type
_entity_poly.pdbx_seq_one_letter_code
_entity_poly.pdbx_strand_id
1 'polypeptide(L)'
;MKNTLSLNLQGKQRKLDQAKALYQNQIDHLDELRKFNVFHKLYDILFEDDYGQINGFRLGYKVPWAECNVALGQIVLLLFFLQKRLEIVLENYKLVPLGSKSYVVKQLLSHPELGRGSRNGSVLPLHSTNEFTLGKLFNFNKLDISMMALLEILSQFEAQLVRRDNGLAFPYKTTPKNGTLGGKSVRVTSNGQWTEACRYLLVNMKWILGYASAQQSD
;
A
#
# COMPACT_ATOMS: atom_id res chain seq x y z
N MET A 1 -43.10 -55.06 -1.50
CA MET A 1 -42.98 -54.12 -0.37
C MET A 1 -41.54 -53.76 0.00
N LYS A 2 -40.61 -54.72 0.20
CA LYS A 2 -39.20 -54.43 0.56
C LYS A 2 -38.49 -53.47 -0.41
N ASN A 3 -38.68 -53.65 -1.72
CA ASN A 3 -38.05 -52.83 -2.77
C ASN A 3 -38.52 -51.36 -2.76
N THR A 4 -39.82 -51.14 -2.53
CA THR A 4 -40.42 -49.79 -2.43
C THR A 4 -39.95 -49.05 -1.17
N LEU A 5 -39.74 -49.77 -0.07
CA LEU A 5 -39.23 -49.20 1.18
C LEU A 5 -37.76 -48.79 1.03
N SER A 6 -36.93 -49.64 0.42
CA SER A 6 -35.51 -49.34 0.17
C SER A 6 -35.34 -48.15 -0.77
N LEU A 7 -36.17 -48.03 -1.81
CA LEU A 7 -36.17 -46.88 -2.71
C LEU A 7 -36.55 -45.57 -1.99
N ASN A 8 -37.56 -45.61 -1.13
CA ASN A 8 -37.96 -44.45 -0.33
C ASN A 8 -36.89 -44.03 0.69
N LEU A 9 -36.23 -45.00 1.33
CA LEU A 9 -35.11 -44.74 2.24
C LEU A 9 -33.92 -44.10 1.49
N GLN A 10 -33.57 -44.62 0.32
CA GLN A 10 -32.53 -44.00 -0.53
C GLN A 10 -32.91 -42.58 -0.97
N GLY A 11 -34.17 -42.35 -1.34
CA GLY A 11 -34.66 -41.01 -1.69
C GLY A 11 -34.58 -40.02 -0.52
N LYS A 12 -34.93 -40.45 0.68
CA LYS A 12 -34.78 -39.64 1.91
C LYS A 12 -33.30 -39.38 2.24
N GLN A 13 -32.44 -40.39 2.09
CA GLN A 13 -31.00 -40.25 2.31
C GLN A 13 -30.38 -39.24 1.34
N ARG A 14 -30.69 -39.31 0.05
CA ARG A 14 -30.22 -38.33 -0.94
C ARG A 14 -30.67 -36.90 -0.63
N LYS A 15 -31.93 -36.72 -0.20
CA LYS A 15 -32.44 -35.40 0.22
C LYS A 15 -31.71 -34.89 1.46
N LEU A 16 -31.40 -35.76 2.42
CA LEU A 16 -30.61 -35.41 3.59
C LEU A 16 -29.18 -35.00 3.20
N ASP A 17 -28.53 -35.76 2.34
CA ASP A 17 -27.16 -35.47 1.88
C ASP A 17 -27.11 -34.17 1.07
N GLN A 18 -28.11 -33.92 0.23
CA GLN A 18 -28.25 -32.67 -0.51
C GLN A 18 -28.45 -31.48 0.43
N ALA A 19 -29.34 -31.59 1.42
CA ALA A 19 -29.56 -30.54 2.40
C ALA A 19 -28.30 -30.25 3.23
N LYS A 20 -27.56 -31.29 3.63
CA LYS A 20 -26.28 -31.15 4.34
C LYS A 20 -25.23 -30.45 3.48
N ALA A 21 -25.11 -30.80 2.19
CA ALA A 21 -24.16 -30.15 1.29
C ALA A 21 -24.49 -28.65 1.09
N LEU A 22 -25.78 -28.30 0.95
CA LEU A 22 -26.22 -26.91 0.87
C LEU A 22 -25.91 -26.15 2.16
N TYR A 23 -26.18 -26.76 3.31
CA TYR A 23 -25.90 -26.15 4.62
C TYR A 23 -24.39 -25.93 4.81
N GLN A 24 -23.56 -26.90 4.43
CA GLN A 24 -22.11 -26.75 4.48
C GLN A 24 -21.62 -25.62 3.57
N ASN A 25 -22.12 -25.55 2.34
CA ASN A 25 -21.77 -24.47 1.41
C ASN A 25 -22.17 -23.09 1.96
N GLN A 26 -23.32 -22.99 2.62
CA GLN A 26 -23.76 -21.76 3.28
C GLN A 26 -22.84 -21.38 4.46
N ILE A 27 -22.43 -22.34 5.28
CA ILE A 27 -21.45 -22.09 6.36
C ILE A 27 -20.13 -21.61 5.77
N ASP A 28 -19.61 -22.29 4.75
CA ASP A 28 -18.36 -21.92 4.10
C ASP A 28 -18.43 -20.49 3.55
N HIS A 29 -19.55 -20.14 2.91
CA HIS A 29 -19.78 -18.79 2.40
C HIS A 29 -19.86 -17.73 3.52
N LEU A 30 -20.51 -18.05 4.65
CA LEU A 30 -20.55 -17.16 5.82
C LEU A 30 -19.15 -16.97 6.41
N ASP A 31 -18.34 -18.03 6.47
CA ASP A 31 -16.97 -17.95 6.96
C ASP A 31 -16.07 -17.14 6.02
N GLU A 32 -16.27 -17.21 4.71
CA GLU A 32 -15.62 -16.34 3.73
C GLU A 32 -15.99 -14.88 3.95
N LEU A 33 -17.28 -14.58 4.12
CA LEU A 33 -17.77 -13.22 4.38
C LEU A 33 -17.24 -12.68 5.72
N ARG A 34 -17.12 -13.51 6.75
CA ARG A 34 -16.51 -13.11 8.03
C ARG A 34 -15.03 -12.78 7.91
N LYS A 35 -14.31 -13.46 7.02
CA LYS A 35 -12.90 -13.19 6.71
C LYS A 35 -12.73 -12.06 5.68
N PHE A 36 -13.83 -11.53 5.14
CA PHE A 36 -13.80 -10.55 4.07
C PHE A 36 -13.33 -9.19 4.59
N ASN A 37 -12.04 -8.93 4.42
CA ASN A 37 -11.46 -7.65 4.70
C ASN A 37 -11.45 -6.78 3.44
N VAL A 38 -12.35 -5.79 3.37
CA VAL A 38 -12.47 -4.85 2.24
C VAL A 38 -11.13 -4.16 1.95
N PHE A 39 -10.36 -3.80 2.98
CA PHE A 39 -9.08 -3.15 2.82
C PHE A 39 -8.06 -4.03 2.11
N HIS A 40 -7.97 -5.30 2.53
CA HIS A 40 -7.07 -6.26 1.90
C HIS A 40 -7.47 -6.55 0.46
N LYS A 41 -8.76 -6.50 0.14
CA LYS A 41 -9.24 -6.67 -1.23
C LYS A 41 -8.93 -5.46 -2.13
N LEU A 42 -8.96 -4.25 -1.57
CA LEU A 42 -8.63 -3.01 -2.30
C LEU A 42 -7.12 -2.86 -2.54
N TYR A 43 -6.31 -3.26 -1.55
CA TYR A 43 -4.86 -3.18 -1.60
C TYR A 43 -4.26 -4.52 -1.19
N ASP A 44 -4.09 -5.39 -2.17
CA ASP A 44 -3.42 -6.66 -1.98
C ASP A 44 -1.91 -6.46 -2.02
N ILE A 45 -1.26 -6.61 -0.87
CA ILE A 45 0.19 -6.48 -0.72
C ILE A 45 0.78 -7.88 -0.50
N LEU A 46 1.51 -8.34 -1.51
CA LEU A 46 2.19 -9.64 -1.54
C LEU A 46 3.69 -9.45 -1.72
N PHE A 47 4.44 -10.51 -1.44
CA PHE A 47 5.89 -10.55 -1.57
C PHE A 47 6.25 -11.79 -2.37
N GLU A 48 6.88 -11.61 -3.52
CA GLU A 48 7.25 -12.68 -4.45
C GLU A 48 8.73 -12.57 -4.77
N ASP A 49 9.47 -13.65 -4.54
CA ASP A 49 10.93 -13.72 -4.65
C ASP A 49 11.62 -12.55 -3.91
N ASP A 50 12.28 -11.67 -4.68
CA ASP A 50 13.02 -10.50 -4.21
C ASP A 50 12.18 -9.21 -4.17
N TYR A 51 10.98 -9.20 -4.77
CA TYR A 51 10.18 -7.99 -4.96
C TYR A 51 8.95 -7.96 -4.05
N GLY A 52 8.59 -6.74 -3.63
CA GLY A 52 7.25 -6.48 -3.11
C GLY A 52 6.31 -6.11 -4.25
N GLN A 53 5.05 -6.53 -4.15
CA GLN A 53 4.01 -6.17 -5.11
C GLN A 53 2.77 -5.61 -4.41
N ILE A 54 2.11 -4.68 -5.09
CA ILE A 54 0.82 -4.09 -4.68
C ILE A 54 -0.17 -4.25 -5.83
N ASN A 55 -1.32 -4.88 -5.56
CA ASN A 55 -2.35 -5.18 -6.55
C ASN A 55 -1.80 -5.88 -7.81
N GLY A 56 -0.82 -6.79 -7.63
CA GLY A 56 -0.18 -7.55 -8.71
C GLY A 56 0.91 -6.79 -9.49
N PHE A 57 1.29 -5.57 -9.09
CA PHE A 57 2.36 -4.80 -9.72
C PHE A 57 3.62 -4.80 -8.85
N ARG A 58 4.75 -5.23 -9.43
CA ARG A 58 6.04 -5.29 -8.72
C ARG A 58 6.70 -3.92 -8.63
N LEU A 59 7.45 -3.72 -7.56
CA LEU A 59 8.22 -2.50 -7.33
C LEU A 59 9.68 -2.84 -6.99
N GLY A 60 10.61 -2.40 -7.83
CA GLY A 60 12.05 -2.57 -7.58
C GLY A 60 12.93 -2.36 -8.81
N TYR A 61 14.24 -2.51 -8.60
CA TYR A 61 15.25 -2.43 -9.65
C TYR A 61 15.09 -3.55 -10.69
N LYS A 62 15.33 -3.26 -11.97
CA LYS A 62 15.09 -4.16 -13.14
C LYS A 62 13.62 -4.50 -13.45
N VAL A 63 12.66 -3.88 -12.77
CA VAL A 63 11.24 -3.94 -13.15
C VAL A 63 10.93 -2.85 -14.18
N PRO A 64 10.07 -3.10 -15.19
CA PRO A 64 9.68 -2.08 -16.16
C PRO A 64 9.09 -0.84 -15.49
N TRP A 65 9.51 0.35 -15.92
CA TRP A 65 9.04 1.61 -15.31
C TRP A 65 7.53 1.80 -15.35
N ALA A 66 6.86 1.32 -16.39
CA ALA A 66 5.40 1.36 -16.47
C ALA A 66 4.76 0.63 -15.27
N GLU A 67 5.29 -0.54 -14.91
CA GLU A 67 4.85 -1.34 -13.78
C GLU A 67 5.17 -0.65 -12.45
N CYS A 68 6.42 -0.18 -12.26
CA CYS A 68 6.83 0.58 -11.07
C CYS A 68 5.98 1.85 -10.86
N ASN A 69 5.68 2.58 -11.93
CA ASN A 69 4.88 3.81 -11.87
C ASN A 69 3.44 3.51 -11.44
N VAL A 70 2.86 2.42 -11.93
CA VAL A 70 1.52 1.97 -11.48
C VAL A 70 1.59 1.56 -10.01
N ALA A 71 2.59 0.78 -9.59
CA ALA A 71 2.78 0.38 -8.20
C ALA A 71 2.93 1.59 -7.25
N LEU A 72 3.76 2.57 -7.61
CA LEU A 72 3.91 3.83 -6.86
C LEU A 72 2.61 4.62 -6.84
N GLY A 73 1.84 4.61 -7.93
CA GLY A 73 0.51 5.20 -7.98
C GLY A 73 -0.47 4.56 -7.00
N GLN A 74 -0.49 3.23 -6.92
CA GLN A 74 -1.29 2.47 -5.95
C GLN A 74 -0.86 2.79 -4.52
N ILE A 75 0.45 2.92 -4.26
CA ILE A 75 0.98 3.33 -2.96
C ILE A 75 0.49 4.72 -2.55
N VAL A 76 0.52 5.71 -3.46
CA VAL A 76 0.02 7.06 -3.17
C VAL A 76 -1.47 7.04 -2.88
N LEU A 77 -2.24 6.26 -3.64
CA LEU A 77 -3.67 6.11 -3.41
C LEU A 77 -3.97 5.45 -2.07
N LEU A 78 -3.22 4.41 -1.70
CA LEU A 78 -3.29 3.76 -0.39
C LEU A 78 -3.00 4.74 0.74
N LEU A 79 -1.91 5.52 0.64
CA LEU A 79 -1.59 6.53 1.65
C LEU A 79 -2.66 7.61 1.73
N PHE A 80 -3.21 8.07 0.60
CA PHE A 80 -4.30 9.05 0.59
C PHE A 80 -5.55 8.51 1.27
N PHE A 81 -5.90 7.25 1.00
CA PHE A 81 -7.00 6.56 1.63
C PHE A 81 -6.78 6.40 3.16
N LEU A 82 -5.60 5.94 3.58
CA LEU A 82 -5.23 5.80 4.99
C LEU A 82 -5.20 7.16 5.69
N GLN A 83 -4.74 8.21 5.02
CA GLN A 83 -4.75 9.57 5.56
C GLN A 83 -6.17 9.99 5.96
N LYS A 84 -7.15 9.74 5.08
CA LYS A 84 -8.55 10.06 5.33
C LYS A 84 -9.16 9.16 6.39
N ARG A 85 -8.87 7.86 6.34
CA ARG A 85 -9.44 6.88 7.27
C ARG A 85 -8.94 7.04 8.70
N LEU A 86 -7.64 7.31 8.87
CA LEU A 86 -7.00 7.48 10.16
C LEU A 86 -6.93 8.96 10.59
N GLU A 87 -7.50 9.88 9.82
CA GLU A 87 -7.46 11.32 10.11
C GLU A 87 -6.04 11.83 10.40
N ILE A 88 -5.08 11.39 9.60
CA ILE A 88 -3.67 11.74 9.76
C ILE A 88 -3.43 13.11 9.12
N VAL A 89 -2.85 14.02 9.89
CA VAL A 89 -2.52 15.37 9.42
C VAL A 89 -1.10 15.34 8.86
N LEU A 90 -0.95 15.63 7.56
CA LEU A 90 0.36 15.73 6.92
C LEU A 90 0.89 17.15 7.01
N GLU A 91 2.11 17.29 7.52
CA GLU A 91 2.83 18.56 7.56
C GLU A 91 3.63 18.74 6.27
N ASN A 92 3.48 19.90 5.63
CA ASN A 92 4.23 20.30 4.43
C ASN A 92 4.01 19.41 3.18
N TYR A 93 3.10 18.45 3.23
CA TYR A 93 2.87 17.51 2.13
C TYR A 93 1.39 17.36 1.81
N LYS A 94 1.10 17.27 0.52
CA LYS A 94 -0.21 16.88 0.00
C LYS A 94 -0.05 15.75 -1.02
N LEU A 95 -0.73 14.64 -0.76
CA LEU A 95 -0.79 13.49 -1.65
C LEU A 95 -1.78 13.75 -2.79
N VAL A 96 -1.39 13.47 -4.03
CA VAL A 96 -2.29 13.57 -5.20
C VAL A 96 -2.23 12.26 -6.01
N PRO A 97 -3.19 11.35 -5.79
CA PRO A 97 -3.29 10.12 -6.57
C PRO A 97 -3.77 10.44 -7.99
N LEU A 98 -2.99 10.04 -8.99
CA LEU A 98 -3.30 10.22 -10.42
C LEU A 98 -2.83 8.99 -11.22
N GLY A 99 -3.21 7.80 -10.76
CA GLY A 99 -2.79 6.52 -11.37
C GLY A 99 -1.27 6.41 -11.48
N SER A 100 -0.77 6.02 -12.65
CA SER A 100 0.68 5.88 -12.91
C SER A 100 1.46 7.20 -12.95
N LYS A 101 0.78 8.35 -12.88
CA LYS A 101 1.41 9.68 -12.85
C LYS A 101 1.17 10.39 -11.52
N SER A 102 0.96 9.62 -10.46
CA SER A 102 0.79 10.15 -9.10
C SER A 102 1.97 11.01 -8.68
N TYR A 103 1.71 11.98 -7.80
CA TYR A 103 2.71 12.92 -7.33
C TYR A 103 2.39 13.44 -5.93
N VAL A 104 3.39 14.05 -5.31
CA VAL A 104 3.30 14.71 -4.01
C VAL A 104 3.56 16.19 -4.20
N VAL A 105 2.81 17.05 -3.53
CA VAL A 105 3.09 18.49 -3.49
C VAL A 105 3.71 18.81 -2.15
N LYS A 106 4.98 19.26 -2.16
CA LYS A 106 5.65 19.78 -0.97
C LYS A 106 5.32 21.26 -0.82
N GLN A 107 4.57 21.60 0.21
CA GLN A 107 4.22 22.98 0.56
C GLN A 107 5.36 23.57 1.40
N LEU A 108 6.03 24.59 0.87
CA LEU A 108 6.98 25.37 1.63
C LEU A 108 6.20 26.36 2.50
N LEU A 109 6.41 26.31 3.82
CA LEU A 109 5.99 27.40 4.70
C LEU A 109 6.73 28.65 4.26
N SER A 110 6.00 29.65 3.75
CA SER A 110 6.56 30.95 3.41
C SER A 110 7.23 31.52 4.67
N HIS A 111 8.53 31.80 4.60
CA HIS A 111 9.14 32.73 5.55
C HIS A 111 8.38 34.07 5.42
N PRO A 112 7.85 34.64 6.52
CA PRO A 112 6.99 35.82 6.45
C PRO A 112 7.69 37.10 5.96
N GLU A 113 9.01 37.09 5.77
CA GLU A 113 9.80 38.31 5.51
C GLU A 113 9.97 38.67 4.03
N LEU A 114 9.57 37.81 3.09
CA LEU A 114 9.62 38.12 1.66
C LEU A 114 8.20 38.29 1.13
N GLY A 115 7.77 39.55 1.11
CA GLY A 115 6.46 39.99 0.67
C GLY A 115 6.05 39.46 -0.70
N ARG A 116 4.76 39.12 -0.80
CA ARG A 116 3.98 38.86 -2.01
C ARG A 116 4.57 37.83 -3.00
N GLY A 117 4.03 36.62 -2.92
CA GLY A 117 3.65 35.89 -4.12
C GLY A 117 4.56 34.75 -4.54
N SER A 118 4.54 33.64 -3.79
CA SER A 118 4.67 32.32 -4.39
C SER A 118 4.18 31.23 -3.43
N ARG A 119 2.90 30.85 -3.51
CA ARG A 119 2.41 29.57 -2.95
C ARG A 119 2.85 28.40 -3.84
N ASN A 120 4.04 28.46 -4.44
CA ASN A 120 4.52 27.44 -5.36
C ASN A 120 5.07 26.28 -4.55
N GLY A 121 4.17 25.41 -4.10
CA GLY A 121 4.55 24.10 -3.62
C GLY A 121 5.30 23.36 -4.72
N SER A 122 6.43 22.73 -4.39
CA SER A 122 7.19 21.95 -5.34
C SER A 122 6.48 20.63 -5.62
N VAL A 123 6.19 20.38 -6.89
CA VAL A 123 5.56 19.13 -7.35
C VAL A 123 6.64 18.08 -7.49
N LEU A 124 6.49 16.99 -6.75
CA LEU A 124 7.40 15.85 -6.69
C LEU A 124 6.72 14.64 -7.37
N PRO A 125 6.99 14.39 -8.66
CA PRO A 125 6.39 13.27 -9.38
C PRO A 125 6.91 11.94 -8.86
N LEU A 126 6.02 11.01 -8.54
CA LEU A 126 6.34 9.62 -8.15
C LEU A 126 6.27 8.67 -9.34
N HIS A 127 6.78 9.13 -10.48
CA HIS A 127 6.86 8.35 -11.70
C HIS A 127 8.11 8.74 -12.49
N SER A 128 8.59 7.82 -13.32
CA SER A 128 9.71 8.04 -14.23
C SER A 128 9.33 7.62 -15.64
N THR A 129 9.60 8.47 -16.63
CA THR A 129 9.50 8.13 -18.04
C THR A 129 10.86 7.66 -18.54
N ASN A 130 10.87 6.53 -19.25
CA ASN A 130 12.07 5.81 -19.69
C ASN A 130 12.79 6.50 -20.87
N GLU A 131 12.72 7.82 -20.98
CA GLU A 131 13.23 8.58 -22.12
C GLU A 131 14.77 8.55 -22.15
N PHE A 132 15.29 7.95 -23.22
CA PHE A 132 16.72 7.83 -23.50
C PHE A 132 17.29 9.19 -23.93
N THR A 133 17.74 10.00 -22.98
CA THR A 133 18.60 11.16 -23.24
C THR A 133 19.47 11.44 -22.01
N LEU A 134 20.52 12.26 -22.13
CA LEU A 134 21.37 12.80 -21.04
C LEU A 134 20.59 13.29 -19.80
N GLY A 135 19.27 13.51 -19.90
CA GLY A 135 18.33 13.70 -18.81
C GLY A 135 18.16 12.52 -17.83
N LYS A 136 18.74 11.33 -18.08
CA LYS A 136 18.67 10.15 -17.18
C LYS A 136 19.17 10.44 -15.77
N LEU A 137 20.33 11.10 -15.61
CA LEU A 137 20.84 11.50 -14.29
C LEU A 137 19.91 12.48 -13.57
N PHE A 138 19.32 13.44 -14.31
CA PHE A 138 18.42 14.43 -13.73
C PHE A 138 17.06 13.84 -13.33
N ASN A 139 16.52 12.89 -14.09
CA ASN A 139 15.25 12.23 -13.76
C ASN A 139 15.39 11.25 -12.58
N PHE A 140 16.50 10.50 -12.48
CA PHE A 140 16.76 9.68 -11.28
C PHE A 140 16.86 10.53 -10.02
N ASN A 141 17.51 11.70 -10.10
CA ASN A 141 17.56 12.63 -8.98
C ASN A 141 16.15 13.14 -8.60
N LYS A 142 15.24 13.36 -9.56
CA LYS A 142 13.86 13.77 -9.26
C LYS A 142 13.07 12.67 -8.55
N LEU A 143 13.11 11.44 -9.08
CA LEU A 143 12.41 10.33 -8.43
C LEU A 143 13.02 9.98 -7.07
N ASP A 144 14.34 10.10 -6.91
CA ASP A 144 15.00 9.97 -5.61
C ASP A 144 14.46 10.99 -4.62
N ILE A 145 14.31 12.27 -5.00
CA ILE A 145 13.72 13.30 -4.15
C ILE A 145 12.26 12.97 -3.81
N SER A 146 11.48 12.51 -4.78
CA SER A 146 10.09 12.10 -4.55
C SER A 146 9.98 10.91 -3.60
N MET A 147 10.86 9.91 -3.72
CA MET A 147 10.92 8.75 -2.82
C MET A 147 11.35 9.16 -1.40
N MET A 148 12.25 10.13 -1.26
CA MET A 148 12.59 10.72 0.04
C MET A 148 11.38 11.41 0.67
N ALA A 149 10.62 12.18 -0.11
CA ALA A 149 9.40 12.81 0.38
C ALA A 149 8.33 11.76 0.78
N LEU A 150 8.20 10.68 0.02
CA LEU A 150 7.33 9.55 0.36
C LEU A 150 7.73 8.91 1.70
N LEU A 151 9.05 8.77 1.94
CA LEU A 151 9.59 8.24 3.19
C LEU A 151 9.33 9.19 4.38
N GLU A 152 9.45 10.51 4.18
CA GLU A 152 9.08 11.51 5.19
C GLU A 152 7.59 11.43 5.53
N ILE A 153 6.73 11.27 4.53
CA ILE A 153 5.28 11.08 4.74
C ILE A 153 5.03 9.81 5.54
N LEU A 154 5.65 8.67 5.18
CA LEU A 154 5.53 7.43 5.94
C LEU A 154 5.95 7.64 7.41
N SER A 155 7.05 8.35 7.65
CA SER A 155 7.52 8.65 9.01
C SER A 155 6.50 9.46 9.81
N GLN A 156 5.77 10.39 9.18
CA GLN A 156 4.69 11.14 9.84
C GLN A 156 3.50 10.24 10.20
N PHE A 157 3.14 9.30 9.33
CA PHE A 157 2.13 8.27 9.62
C PHE A 157 2.54 7.43 10.83
N GLU A 158 3.76 6.88 10.80
CA GLU A 158 4.29 6.02 11.87
C GLU A 158 4.31 6.76 13.21
N ALA A 159 4.80 8.01 13.22
CA ALA A 159 4.88 8.82 14.44
C ALA A 159 3.50 9.14 15.04
N GLN A 160 2.51 9.46 14.21
CA GLN A 160 1.14 9.73 14.69
C GLN A 160 0.45 8.48 15.21
N LEU A 161 0.68 7.33 14.56
CA LEU A 161 0.10 6.06 14.99
C LEU A 161 0.72 5.56 16.31
N VAL A 162 2.05 5.64 16.45
CA VAL A 162 2.75 5.29 17.70
C VAL A 162 2.30 6.20 18.86
N ARG A 163 2.00 7.47 18.59
CA ARG A 163 1.45 8.38 19.62
C ARG A 163 0.04 7.99 20.08
N ARG A 164 -0.76 7.39 19.20
CA ARG A 164 -2.12 6.91 19.52
C ARG A 164 -2.08 5.55 20.20
N ASP A 165 -1.14 4.70 19.82
CA ASP A 165 -0.95 3.36 20.36
C ASP A 165 0.53 3.11 20.64
N ASN A 166 0.92 3.26 21.91
CA ASN A 166 2.30 3.06 22.36
C ASN A 166 2.80 1.61 22.22
N GLY A 167 1.89 0.64 22.02
CA GLY A 167 2.24 -0.76 21.76
C GLY A 167 2.59 -1.03 20.29
N LEU A 168 2.29 -0.09 19.39
CA LEU A 168 2.50 -0.26 17.96
C LEU A 168 3.98 -0.06 17.62
N ALA A 169 4.60 -1.11 17.06
CA ALA A 169 5.97 -1.06 16.57
C ALA A 169 6.02 -1.52 15.11
N PHE A 170 6.55 -0.68 14.22
CA PHE A 170 6.72 -1.03 12.82
C PHE A 170 7.96 -1.91 12.62
N PRO A 171 7.89 -2.94 11.75
CA PRO A 171 9.00 -3.88 11.54
C PRO A 171 10.28 -3.21 11.03
N TYR A 172 10.14 -2.24 10.13
CA TYR A 172 11.27 -1.56 9.52
C TYR A 172 11.32 -0.11 9.94
N LYS A 173 12.42 0.29 10.58
CA LYS A 173 12.59 1.66 11.05
C LYS A 173 12.80 2.64 9.89
N THR A 174 12.00 3.69 9.86
CA THR A 174 12.13 4.81 8.92
C THR A 174 13.18 5.81 9.41
N THR A 175 14.15 6.17 8.56
CA THR A 175 15.17 7.19 8.84
C THR A 175 15.19 8.23 7.72
N PRO A 176 14.29 9.24 7.76
CA PRO A 176 14.13 10.19 6.65
C PRO A 176 15.39 11.00 6.33
N LYS A 177 16.16 11.39 7.36
CA LYS A 177 17.41 12.15 7.20
C LYS A 177 18.43 11.43 6.31
N ASN A 178 18.52 10.11 6.43
CA ASN A 178 19.47 9.29 5.69
C ASN A 178 18.85 8.74 4.40
N GLY A 179 17.53 8.88 4.22
CA GLY A 179 16.83 8.28 3.10
C GLY A 179 16.80 6.77 3.15
N THR A 180 16.75 6.20 4.36
CA THR A 180 16.79 4.76 4.55
C THR A 180 15.57 4.23 5.28
N LEU A 181 15.15 3.05 4.87
CA LEU A 181 14.12 2.25 5.52
C LEU A 181 14.72 0.90 5.87
N GLY A 182 14.70 0.53 7.15
CA GLY A 182 15.37 -0.70 7.60
C GLY A 182 16.86 -0.77 7.25
N GLY A 183 17.53 0.38 7.16
CA GLY A 183 18.94 0.49 6.77
C GLY A 183 19.23 0.42 5.26
N LYS A 184 18.19 0.34 4.41
CA LYS A 184 18.33 0.27 2.95
C LYS A 184 17.86 1.57 2.30
N SER A 185 18.57 2.04 1.28
CA SER A 185 18.29 3.31 0.61
C SER A 185 17.01 3.27 -0.23
N VAL A 186 16.13 4.25 -0.07
CA VAL A 186 14.91 4.42 -0.91
C VAL A 186 15.19 5.09 -2.25
N ARG A 187 16.45 5.49 -2.50
CA ARG A 187 16.87 6.11 -3.75
C ARG A 187 16.98 5.05 -4.84
N VAL A 188 16.35 5.30 -5.98
CA VAL A 188 16.37 4.44 -7.17
C VAL A 188 17.80 4.18 -7.63
N THR A 189 18.67 5.19 -7.50
CA THR A 189 20.10 5.11 -7.85
C THR A 189 20.87 4.05 -7.04
N SER A 190 20.29 3.54 -5.95
CA SER A 190 20.87 2.49 -5.11
C SER A 190 20.53 1.05 -5.56
N ASN A 191 19.88 0.88 -6.73
CA ASN A 191 19.65 -0.41 -7.39
C ASN A 191 19.05 -1.48 -6.46
N GLY A 192 19.79 -2.56 -6.14
CA GLY A 192 19.27 -3.65 -5.31
C GLY A 192 18.81 -3.21 -3.91
N GLN A 193 19.46 -2.20 -3.31
CA GLN A 193 19.00 -1.65 -2.04
C GLN A 193 17.64 -0.97 -2.17
N TRP A 194 17.34 -0.38 -3.33
CA TRP A 194 16.05 0.22 -3.60
C TRP A 194 14.94 -0.84 -3.65
N THR A 195 15.20 -2.00 -4.25
CA THR A 195 14.25 -3.13 -4.23
C THR A 195 13.90 -3.55 -2.80
N GLU A 196 14.92 -3.75 -1.95
CA GLU A 196 14.70 -4.11 -0.55
C GLU A 196 13.96 -3.02 0.22
N ALA A 197 14.33 -1.75 0.01
CA ALA A 197 13.67 -0.63 0.66
C ALA A 197 12.19 -0.51 0.22
N CYS A 198 11.88 -0.73 -1.06
CA CYS A 198 10.50 -0.78 -1.56
C CYS A 198 9.72 -1.96 -0.97
N ARG A 199 10.37 -3.11 -0.77
CA ARG A 199 9.76 -4.25 -0.09
C ARG A 199 9.43 -3.90 1.37
N TYR A 200 10.36 -3.28 2.09
CA TYR A 200 10.15 -2.83 3.47
C TYR A 200 9.05 -1.76 3.58
N LEU A 201 8.96 -0.87 2.60
CA LEU A 201 7.92 0.15 2.50
C LEU A 201 6.54 -0.51 2.44
N LEU A 202 6.39 -1.50 1.56
CA LEU A 202 5.16 -2.26 1.41
C LEU A 202 4.82 -3.08 2.67
N VAL A 203 5.82 -3.62 3.39
CA VAL A 203 5.58 -4.27 4.68
C VAL A 203 5.01 -3.26 5.67
N ASN A 204 5.66 -2.11 5.90
CA ASN A 204 5.15 -1.12 6.85
C ASN A 204 3.74 -0.63 6.45
N MET A 205 3.48 -0.43 5.16
CA MET A 205 2.14 -0.09 4.66
C MET A 205 1.11 -1.18 4.95
N LYS A 206 1.46 -2.46 4.79
CA LYS A 206 0.59 -3.59 5.14
C LYS A 206 0.26 -3.60 6.64
N TRP A 207 1.22 -3.26 7.49
CA TRP A 207 0.98 -3.11 8.94
C TRP A 207 0.04 -1.95 9.26
N ILE A 208 0.23 -0.78 8.63
CA ILE A 208 -0.68 0.36 8.79
C ILE A 208 -2.09 0.01 8.30
N LEU A 209 -2.20 -0.70 7.18
CA LEU A 209 -3.49 -1.16 6.64
C LEU A 209 -4.19 -2.13 7.60
N GLY A 210 -3.44 -3.07 8.19
CA GLY A 210 -3.94 -3.98 9.21
C GLY A 210 -4.46 -3.24 10.44
N TYR A 211 -3.70 -2.25 10.92
CA TYR A 211 -4.13 -1.37 12.01
C TYR A 211 -5.42 -0.61 11.67
N ALA A 212 -5.49 0.02 10.49
CA ALA A 212 -6.68 0.75 10.04
C ALA A 212 -7.91 -0.16 9.88
N SER A 213 -7.70 -1.41 9.50
CA SER A 213 -8.78 -2.40 9.40
C SER A 213 -9.27 -2.89 10.76
N ALA A 214 -8.38 -3.04 11.75
CA ALA A 214 -8.79 -3.42 13.10
C ALA A 214 -9.71 -2.34 13.71
N GLN A 215 -9.39 -1.07 13.46
CA GLN A 215 -10.19 0.10 13.87
C GLN A 215 -11.54 0.23 13.13
N GLN A 216 -11.86 -0.62 12.14
CA GLN A 216 -13.20 -0.70 11.55
C GLN A 216 -14.09 -1.73 12.25
N SER A 217 -13.51 -2.64 13.02
CA SER A 217 -14.24 -3.75 13.64
C SER A 217 -14.90 -3.38 14.98
N ASP A 218 -14.73 -2.12 15.41
CA ASP A 218 -15.43 -1.47 16.53
C ASP A 218 -16.45 -0.45 15.98
#